data_AF-A0A4Q3DLS9-F1
#
_entry.id   AF-A0A4Q3DLS9-F1
#
_cell.length_a   1.000
_cell.length_b   1.000
_cell.length_c   1.000
_cell.angle_alpha   90.00
_cell.angle_beta   90.00
_cell.angle_gamma   90.00
#
_symmetry.space_group_name_H-M   'P 1'
#
loop_
_entity.id
_entity.type
_entity.pdbx_description
1 polymer ?
#
loop_
_entity_poly.entity_id
_entity_poly.type
_entity_poly.pdbx_seq_one_letter_code
_entity_poly.pdbx_strand_id
1 'polypeptide(L)' 'VFSLGYFVVPIVPFILYVLASLELIAEEIEDPFGMDANDLPVDDICNNIEKHVEEILR' A
#
# COMPACT_ATOMS: atom_id res chain seq x y z
N VAL A 1 -29.90 -18.20 19.47
CA VAL A 1 -28.54 -18.04 18.91
C VAL A 1 -28.63 -18.33 17.43
N PHE A 2 -28.29 -17.38 16.56
CA PHE A 2 -28.27 -17.59 15.11
C PHE A 2 -27.05 -18.43 14.74
N SER A 3 -27.20 -19.44 13.87
CA SER A 3 -26.11 -20.30 13.39
C SER A 3 -26.02 -20.20 11.87
N LEU A 4 -24.82 -19.95 11.35
CA LEU A 4 -24.56 -19.82 9.90
C LEU A 4 -24.59 -21.16 9.17
N GLY A 5 -24.41 -22.29 9.86
CA GLY A 5 -24.33 -23.61 9.22
C GLY A 5 -23.31 -23.64 8.08
N TYR A 6 -23.66 -24.26 6.95
CA TYR A 6 -22.75 -24.36 5.80
C TYR A 6 -22.47 -23.05 5.07
N PHE A 7 -23.21 -21.96 5.34
CA PHE A 7 -22.87 -20.64 4.80
C PHE A 7 -21.53 -20.10 5.33
N VAL A 8 -21.01 -20.68 6.43
CA VAL A 8 -19.67 -20.37 6.92
C VAL A 8 -18.60 -20.65 5.88
N VAL A 9 -18.79 -21.66 5.01
CA VAL A 9 -17.82 -22.12 4.02
C VAL A 9 -17.45 -21.03 3.01
N PRO A 10 -18.40 -20.30 2.39
CA PRO A 10 -18.06 -19.16 1.53
C PRO A 10 -17.83 -17.85 2.29
N ILE A 11 -18.51 -17.61 3.42
CA ILE A 11 -18.49 -16.31 4.10
C ILE A 11 -17.16 -16.05 4.80
N VAL A 12 -16.61 -17.05 5.50
CA VAL A 12 -15.35 -16.88 6.24
C VAL A 12 -14.18 -16.56 5.32
N PRO A 13 -13.88 -17.32 4.24
CA PRO A 13 -12.79 -16.96 3.36
C PRO A 13 -13.01 -15.62 2.64
N PHE A 14 -14.27 -15.25 2.36
CA PHE A 14 -14.58 -13.93 1.81
C PHE A 14 -14.21 -12.79 2.78
N ILE A 15 -14.62 -12.90 4.05
CA ILE A 15 -14.26 -11.90 5.07
C ILE A 15 -12.75 -11.88 5.28
N LEU A 16 -12.10 -13.06 5.35
CA LEU A 16 -10.65 -13.16 5.49
C LEU A 16 -9.94 -12.46 4.33
N TYR A 17 -10.39 -12.69 3.09
CA TYR A 17 -9.84 -12.01 1.92
C TYR A 17 -9.91 -10.49 2.08
N VAL A 18 -11.07 -9.94 2.46
CA VAL A 18 -11.22 -8.49 2.65
C VAL A 18 -10.30 -7.97 3.74
N LEU A 19 -10.27 -8.63 4.91
CA LEU A 19 -9.48 -8.16 6.05
C LEU A 19 -7.97 -8.30 5.81
N ALA A 20 -7.52 -9.43 5.26
CA ALA A 20 -6.12 -9.65 4.95
C ALA A 20 -5.63 -8.70 3.83
N SER A 21 -6.46 -8.44 2.82
CA SER A 21 -6.12 -7.43 1.81
C SER A 21 -6.00 -6.03 2.39
N LEU A 22 -6.86 -5.66 3.34
CA LEU A 22 -6.75 -4.36 4.03
C LEU A 22 -5.47 -4.27 4.87
N GLU A 23 -5.09 -5.36 5.54
CA GLU A 23 -3.85 -5.43 6.33
C GLU A 23 -2.62 -5.24 5.44
N LEU A 24 -2.53 -5.93 4.30
CA LEU A 24 -1.42 -5.79 3.35
C LEU A 24 -1.31 -4.36 2.79
N ILE A 25 -2.45 -3.74 2.44
CA ILE A 25 -2.45 -2.34 1.98
C ILE A 25 -1.98 -1.40 3.09
N ALA A 26 -2.35 -1.67 4.34
CA ALA A 26 -1.91 -0.84 5.47
C ALA A 26 -0.40 -0.96 5.70
N GLU A 27 0.16 -2.17 5.58
CA GLU A 27 1.60 -2.42 5.64
C GLU A 27 2.35 -1.64 4.54
N GLU A 28 1.89 -1.71 3.29
CA GLU A 28 2.47 -0.96 2.16
C GLU A 28 2.39 0.57 2.35
N ILE A 29 1.40 1.08 3.10
CA ILE A 29 1.24 2.53 3.35
C ILE A 29 2.07 3.00 4.56
N GLU A 30 2.46 2.09 5.47
CA GLU A 30 3.17 2.44 6.70
C GLU A 30 4.59 2.97 6.45
N ASP A 31 5.32 2.38 5.48
CA ASP A 31 6.68 2.79 5.12
C ASP A 31 6.80 3.32 3.68
N PRO A 32 6.26 4.53 3.38
CA PRO A 32 6.16 5.04 2.02
C PRO A 32 7.51 5.43 1.38
N PHE A 33 8.61 5.33 2.13
CA PHE A 33 9.96 5.66 1.68
C PHE A 33 10.87 4.43 1.62
N GLY A 34 10.28 3.23 1.63
CA GLY A 34 10.98 1.96 1.48
C GLY A 34 11.45 1.69 0.04
N MET A 35 11.51 0.41 -0.32
CA MET A 35 11.94 -0.08 -1.63
C MET A 35 10.91 -1.01 -2.29
N ASP A 36 9.68 -1.02 -1.77
CA ASP A 36 8.57 -1.78 -2.33
C ASP A 36 8.04 -1.14 -3.61
N ALA A 37 7.34 -1.95 -4.41
CA ALA A 37 6.87 -1.51 -5.72
C ALA A 37 5.85 -0.35 -5.67
N ASN A 38 5.18 -0.18 -4.52
CA ASN A 38 4.16 0.84 -4.30
C ASN A 38 4.68 2.04 -3.49
N ASP A 39 5.98 2.07 -3.15
CA ASP A 39 6.60 3.18 -2.43
C ASP A 39 6.80 4.43 -3.30
N LEU A 40 7.07 5.55 -2.65
CA LEU A 40 7.32 6.81 -3.34
C LEU A 40 8.64 6.73 -4.14
N PRO A 41 8.66 7.24 -5.39
CA PRO A 41 9.88 7.28 -6.20
C PRO A 41 10.80 8.41 -5.74
N VAL A 42 11.40 8.27 -4.55
CA VAL A 42 12.21 9.30 -3.88
C VAL A 42 13.41 9.72 -4.72
N ASP A 43 14.05 8.78 -5.41
CA ASP A 43 15.18 9.08 -6.29
C ASP A 43 14.77 10.03 -7.43
N ASP A 44 13.64 9.76 -8.09
CA ASP A 44 13.12 10.64 -9.14
C ASP A 44 12.73 12.01 -8.60
N ILE A 45 12.16 12.06 -7.39
CA ILE A 45 11.82 13.32 -6.72
C ILE A 45 13.10 14.13 -6.45
N CYS A 46 14.12 13.52 -5.86
CA CYS A 46 15.41 14.16 -5.58
C CYS A 46 16.10 14.65 -6.85
N ASN A 47 16.16 13.82 -7.89
CA ASN A 47 16.74 14.18 -9.18
C ASN A 47 16.03 15.39 -9.81
N ASN A 48 14.70 15.44 -9.73
CA ASN A 48 13.93 16.58 -10.24
C ASN A 48 14.16 17.85 -9.39
N ILE A 49 14.26 17.73 -8.07
CA ILE A 49 14.59 18.87 -7.19
C ILE A 49 15.97 19.42 -7.55
N GLU A 50 16.98 18.57 -7.68
CA GLU A 50 18.35 18.97 -8.04
C GLU A 50 18.35 19.72 -9.38
N LYS A 51 17.71 19.15 -10.40
CA LYS A 51 17.58 19.78 -11.71
C LYS A 51 16.93 21.16 -11.64
N HIS A 52 15.81 21.30 -10.94
CA HIS A 52 15.13 22.59 -10.82
C HIS A 52 15.96 23.62 -10.05
N VAL A 53 16.72 23.20 -9.03
CA VAL A 53 17.65 24.09 -8.32
C VAL A 53 18.78 24.55 -9.24
N GLU A 54 19.33 23.65 -10.07
CA GLU A 54 20.35 23.99 -11.07
C GLU A 54 19.83 24.98 -12.12
N GLU A 55 18.59 24.80 -12.58
CA GLU A 55 17.91 25.73 -13.50
C GLU A 55 17.68 27.13 -12.89
N ILE A 56 17.49 27.23 -11.57
CA ILE A 56 17.33 28.53 -10.88
C ILE A 56 18.67 29.23 -10.69
N LEU A 57 19.75 28.47 -10.43
CA LEU A 57 21.06 29.01 -10.10
C LEU A 57 21.92 29.34 -11.33
N ARG A 58 21.63 28.76 -12.49
CA ARG A 58 22.31 29.05 -13.77
C ARG A 58 21.56 30.09 -14.59
#